data_AF-A0A1V2K345-F1
#
_entry.id   AF-A0A1V2K345-F1
#
_cell.length_a   1.000
_cell.length_b   1.000
_cell.length_c   1.000
_cell.angle_alpha   90.00
_cell.angle_beta   90.00
_cell.angle_gamma   90.00
#
_symmetry.space_group_name_H-M   'P 1'
#
loop_
_entity.id
_entity.type
_entity.pdbx_description
1 polymer ?
#
loop_
_entity_poly.entity_id
_entity_poly.type
_entity_poly.pdbx_seq_one_letter_code
_entity_poly.pdbx_strand_id
1 'polypeptide(L)'
;MRLFEKSCYVLASLTLVTLTACTQQPLVGPTMCPALTAIVEQKENMGFSYISIAPGGGWNGENPYATTGLLKRLKFVSAAIRTGQAGSFVACDYEGPEQFDFLRMSRRFISLPKPVGPNWDSNAFCKPASGLVTDCKFDSL
;
A
#
# COMPACT_ATOMS: atom_id res chain seq x y z
N MET A 1 16.06 -10.35 11.26
CA MET A 1 15.00 -10.86 12.15
C MET A 1 14.90 -9.89 13.33
N ARG A 2 14.13 -8.81 13.19
CA ARG A 2 13.99 -7.82 14.27
C ARG A 2 12.87 -8.31 15.19
N LEU A 3 13.26 -8.59 16.43
CA LEU A 3 12.37 -9.00 17.50
C LEU A 3 11.24 -7.98 17.65
N PHE A 4 10.01 -8.49 17.66
CA PHE A 4 8.89 -7.77 18.24
C PHE A 4 9.15 -7.67 19.74
N GLU A 5 9.57 -6.50 20.22
CA GLU A 5 9.52 -6.19 21.66
C GLU A 5 8.05 -6.11 22.08
N LYS A 6 7.55 -7.21 22.66
CA LYS A 6 6.33 -7.23 23.47
C LYS A 6 6.72 -6.89 24.90
N SER A 7 6.77 -5.62 25.26
CA SER A 7 6.80 -5.23 26.68
C SER A 7 5.37 -5.11 27.20
N CYS A 8 4.82 -6.23 27.68
CA CYS A 8 3.64 -6.25 28.52
C CYS A 8 4.13 -6.39 29.97
N TYR A 9 4.21 -5.28 30.71
CA TYR A 9 4.54 -5.33 32.13
C TYR A 9 3.33 -5.90 32.89
N VAL A 10 3.51 -7.08 33.50
CA VAL A 10 2.55 -7.65 34.45
C VAL A 10 2.92 -7.17 35.85
N LEU A 11 2.21 -6.16 36.34
CA LEU A 11 2.16 -5.89 37.77
C LEU A 11 0.90 -6.57 38.32
N ALA A 12 1.15 -7.63 39.10
CA ALA A 12 0.12 -8.38 39.79
C ALA A 12 -0.53 -7.50 40.86
N SER A 13 -1.84 -7.26 40.74
CA SER A 13 -2.73 -6.85 41.83
C SER A 13 -4.18 -7.13 41.43
N LEU A 14 -4.95 -7.68 42.38
CA LEU A 14 -6.33 -8.14 42.20
C LEU A 14 -7.26 -7.03 41.68
N THR A 15 -8.06 -7.34 40.65
CA THR A 15 -9.50 -7.05 40.43
C THR A 15 -9.86 -6.72 38.97
N LEU A 16 -11.04 -7.20 38.56
CA LEU A 16 -11.82 -6.96 37.34
C LEU A 16 -11.23 -7.45 36.00
N VAL A 17 -11.92 -8.45 35.42
CA VAL A 17 -11.80 -8.87 34.02
C VAL A 17 -12.36 -7.75 33.13
N THR A 18 -11.50 -6.84 32.69
CA THR A 18 -11.81 -5.93 31.59
C THR A 18 -11.45 -6.63 30.27
N LEU A 19 -12.44 -6.93 29.43
CA LEU A 19 -12.22 -7.28 28.03
C LEU A 19 -11.54 -6.10 27.35
N THR A 20 -10.22 -6.17 27.21
CA THR A 20 -9.44 -5.24 26.39
C THR A 20 -9.70 -5.57 24.93
N ALA A 21 -10.70 -4.90 24.35
CA ALA A 21 -10.82 -4.82 22.90
C ALA A 21 -9.55 -4.14 22.37
N CYS A 22 -8.71 -4.88 21.64
CA CYS A 22 -7.60 -4.29 20.90
C CYS A 22 -8.18 -3.43 19.77
N THR A 23 -8.49 -2.17 20.05
CA THR A 23 -8.80 -1.18 19.02
C THR A 23 -7.53 -0.98 18.19
N GLN A 24 -7.52 -1.48 16.95
CA GLN A 24 -6.47 -1.15 16.00
C GLN A 24 -6.59 0.36 15.71
N GLN A 25 -5.70 1.17 16.29
CA GLN A 25 -5.62 2.57 15.95
C GLN A 25 -5.29 2.70 14.45
N PRO A 26 -6.04 3.51 13.68
CA PRO A 26 -5.65 3.83 12.32
C PRO A 26 -4.26 4.44 12.38
N LEU A 27 -3.35 3.99 11.51
CA LEU A 27 -2.03 4.59 11.38
C LEU A 27 -2.20 6.07 11.02
N VAL A 28 -2.05 6.94 12.02
CA VAL A 28 -2.07 8.39 11.86
C VAL A 28 -0.67 8.80 11.41
N GLY A 29 -0.49 8.92 10.11
CA GLY A 29 0.75 9.41 9.52
C GLY A 29 0.77 9.23 8.00
N PRO A 30 1.72 9.88 7.31
CA PRO A 30 1.86 9.73 5.87
C PRO A 30 2.10 8.26 5.52
N THR A 31 1.27 7.72 4.64
CA THR A 31 1.44 6.41 4.05
C THR A 31 2.00 6.56 2.63
N MET A 32 2.20 5.46 1.92
CA MET A 32 2.73 5.42 0.56
C MET A 32 2.15 4.23 -0.22
N CYS A 33 2.58 4.06 -1.46
CA CYS A 33 2.32 2.83 -2.22
C CYS A 33 3.01 1.60 -1.59
N PRO A 34 2.46 0.38 -1.76
CA PRO A 34 3.10 -0.83 -1.26
C PRO A 34 4.48 -1.03 -1.90
N ALA A 35 5.48 -1.41 -1.12
CA ALA A 35 6.73 -1.86 -1.70
C ALA A 35 6.49 -3.19 -2.45
N LEU A 36 7.23 -3.46 -3.53
CA LEU A 36 7.09 -4.73 -4.28
C LEU A 36 7.26 -5.96 -3.39
N THR A 37 8.14 -5.88 -2.39
CA THR A 37 8.37 -6.95 -1.40
C THR A 37 7.19 -7.19 -0.45
N ALA A 38 6.23 -6.27 -0.38
CA ALA A 38 5.02 -6.38 0.42
C ALA A 38 3.79 -6.80 -0.41
N ILE A 39 3.95 -6.95 -1.73
CA ILE A 39 2.88 -7.40 -2.63
C ILE A 39 2.96 -8.92 -2.75
N VAL A 40 1.80 -9.57 -2.60
CA VAL A 40 1.65 -11.02 -2.74
C VAL A 40 0.87 -11.31 -4.00
N GLU A 41 1.40 -12.18 -4.85
CA GLU A 41 0.74 -12.67 -6.06
C GLU A 41 -0.15 -13.88 -5.75
N GLN A 42 -1.33 -13.94 -6.38
CA GLN A 42 -2.25 -15.06 -6.34
C GLN A 42 -2.55 -15.48 -7.77
N LYS A 43 -2.43 -16.78 -8.05
CA LYS A 43 -2.66 -17.30 -9.40
C LYS A 43 -4.15 -17.28 -9.70
N GLU A 44 -4.51 -16.72 -10.85
CA GLU A 44 -5.87 -16.70 -11.39
C GLU A 44 -5.97 -17.56 -12.66
N ASN A 45 -7.20 -17.80 -13.13
CA ASN A 45 -7.48 -18.53 -14.38
C ASN A 45 -6.69 -17.95 -15.57
N MET A 46 -6.58 -16.63 -15.64
CA MET A 46 -5.71 -15.90 -16.58
C MET A 46 -4.85 -14.92 -15.79
N GLY A 47 -3.54 -15.06 -15.88
CA GLY A 47 -2.60 -14.17 -15.18
C GLY A 47 -2.62 -14.34 -13.65
N PHE A 48 -2.58 -13.21 -12.94
CA PHE A 48 -2.46 -13.12 -11.49
C PHE A 48 -3.22 -11.93 -10.93
N SER A 49 -3.76 -12.11 -9.72
CA SER A 49 -4.21 -11.04 -8.84
C SER A 49 -3.15 -10.74 -7.78
N TYR A 50 -3.21 -9.55 -7.20
CA TYR A 50 -2.19 -9.04 -6.30
C TYR A 50 -2.83 -8.32 -5.13
N ILE A 51 -2.36 -8.62 -3.92
CA ILE A 51 -2.80 -7.95 -2.70
C ILE A 51 -1.61 -7.42 -1.90
N SER A 52 -1.84 -6.38 -1.11
CA SER A 52 -0.92 -6.00 -0.04
C SER A 52 -1.64 -5.50 1.20
N ILE A 53 -1.15 -5.93 2.36
CA ILE A 53 -1.61 -5.47 3.67
C ILE A 53 -0.78 -4.28 4.20
N ALA A 54 0.28 -3.87 3.48
CA ALA A 54 1.20 -2.84 3.93
C ALA A 54 1.66 -1.91 2.78
N PRO A 55 1.67 -0.58 2.98
CA PRO A 55 1.27 0.12 4.20
C PRO A 55 -0.26 0.35 4.24
N GLY A 56 -0.90 -0.19 5.29
CA GLY A 56 -2.35 -0.19 5.50
C GLY A 56 -3.08 -1.02 4.43
N GLY A 57 -3.76 -2.09 4.85
CA GLY A 57 -4.35 -3.05 3.92
C GLY A 57 -5.45 -2.51 3.02
N GLY A 58 -5.89 -3.36 2.08
CA GLY A 58 -6.87 -3.01 1.06
C GLY A 58 -6.25 -2.54 -0.26
N TRP A 59 -4.95 -2.81 -0.47
CA TRP A 59 -4.31 -2.66 -1.77
C TRP A 59 -4.60 -3.88 -2.63
N ASN A 60 -5.13 -3.66 -3.83
CA ASN A 60 -5.44 -4.71 -4.80
C ASN A 60 -5.00 -4.30 -6.20
N GLY A 61 -4.60 -5.27 -7.02
CA GLY A 61 -4.26 -5.10 -8.42
C GLY A 61 -4.38 -6.42 -9.18
N GLU A 62 -4.43 -6.36 -10.50
CA GLU A 62 -4.56 -7.54 -11.36
C GLU A 62 -3.75 -7.33 -12.63
N ASN A 63 -3.21 -8.42 -13.17
CA ASN A 63 -2.65 -8.44 -14.53
C ASN A 63 -2.98 -9.80 -15.17
N PRO A 64 -3.91 -9.84 -16.15
CA PRO A 64 -4.34 -11.09 -16.81
C PRO A 64 -3.28 -11.67 -17.75
N TYR A 65 -2.23 -10.90 -18.09
CA TYR A 65 -1.11 -11.31 -18.94
C TYR A 65 0.14 -11.67 -18.12
N ALA A 66 0.10 -11.53 -16.79
CA ALA A 66 1.24 -11.78 -15.95
C ALA A 66 1.67 -13.25 -15.98
N THR A 67 2.99 -13.44 -16.05
CA THR A 67 3.65 -14.72 -15.84
C THR A 67 4.19 -14.81 -14.41
N THR A 68 4.47 -16.02 -13.93
CA THR A 68 5.13 -16.25 -12.64
C THR A 68 6.38 -15.38 -12.49
N GLY A 69 6.55 -14.77 -11.32
CA GLY A 69 7.72 -13.95 -11.01
C GLY A 69 7.72 -12.54 -11.60
N LEU A 70 6.57 -12.05 -12.11
CA LEU A 70 6.44 -10.67 -12.60
C LEU A 70 6.96 -9.64 -11.59
N LEU A 71 6.60 -9.77 -10.30
CA LEU A 71 6.98 -8.81 -9.25
C LEU A 71 8.49 -8.55 -9.16
N LYS A 72 9.34 -9.52 -9.55
CA LYS A 72 10.81 -9.38 -9.52
C LYS A 72 11.36 -8.48 -10.62
N ARG A 73 10.59 -8.25 -11.69
CA ARG A 73 10.99 -7.44 -12.86
C ARG A 73 10.42 -6.03 -12.81
N LEU A 74 9.45 -5.79 -11.94
CA LEU A 74 8.80 -4.50 -11.80
C LEU A 74 9.66 -3.52 -11.01
N LYS A 75 9.45 -2.24 -11.28
CA LYS A 75 9.90 -1.10 -10.47
C LYS A 75 8.73 -0.14 -10.30
N PHE A 76 8.72 0.61 -9.20
CA PHE A 76 7.73 1.67 -9.01
C PHE A 76 7.99 2.82 -10.00
N VAL A 77 6.93 3.33 -10.61
CA VAL A 77 6.99 4.40 -11.61
C VAL A 77 6.26 5.64 -11.13
N SER A 78 5.04 5.49 -10.62
CA SER A 78 4.24 6.64 -10.22
C SER A 78 3.11 6.32 -9.24
N ALA A 79 2.60 7.36 -8.58
CA ALA A 79 1.38 7.32 -7.80
C ALA A 79 0.42 8.43 -8.25
N ALA A 80 -0.89 8.18 -8.13
CA ALA A 80 -1.93 9.13 -8.48
C ALA A 80 -3.02 9.10 -7.41
N ILE A 81 -3.35 10.26 -6.85
CA ILE A 81 -4.52 10.44 -5.98
C ILE A 81 -5.69 10.89 -6.85
N ARG A 82 -6.81 10.17 -6.81
CA ARG A 82 -7.96 10.40 -7.71
C ARG A 82 -9.28 10.23 -6.97
N THR A 83 -10.33 10.81 -7.54
CA THR A 83 -11.72 10.53 -7.17
C THR A 83 -12.37 9.78 -8.32
N GLY A 84 -12.88 8.58 -8.05
CA GLY A 84 -13.66 7.80 -9.01
C GLY A 84 -15.13 7.71 -8.60
N GLN A 85 -15.92 6.96 -9.37
CA GLN A 85 -17.36 6.76 -9.10
C GLN A 85 -17.64 6.18 -7.70
N ALA A 86 -16.79 5.24 -7.25
CA ALA A 86 -16.91 4.61 -5.93
C ALA A 86 -16.00 5.26 -4.86
N GLY A 87 -15.74 6.56 -5.01
CA GLY A 87 -14.99 7.35 -4.02
C GLY A 87 -13.51 7.56 -4.33
N SER A 88 -12.82 8.14 -3.36
CA SER A 88 -11.40 8.49 -3.45
C SER A 88 -10.50 7.25 -3.42
N PHE A 89 -9.45 7.27 -4.22
CA PHE A 89 -8.47 6.18 -4.27
C PHE A 89 -7.07 6.69 -4.60
N VAL A 90 -6.08 5.88 -4.25
CA VAL A 90 -4.71 6.01 -4.75
C VAL A 90 -4.43 4.86 -5.69
N ALA A 91 -3.87 5.17 -6.85
CA ALA A 91 -3.31 4.20 -7.78
C ALA A 91 -1.78 4.29 -7.77
N CYS A 92 -1.11 3.15 -7.78
CA CYS A 92 0.33 3.00 -7.75
C CYS A 92 0.75 2.13 -8.94
N ASP A 93 1.55 2.70 -9.83
CA ASP A 93 1.98 2.09 -11.07
C ASP A 93 3.39 1.52 -10.93
N TYR A 94 3.52 0.27 -11.35
CA TYR A 94 4.77 -0.45 -11.41
C TYR A 94 4.93 -1.00 -12.83
N GLU A 95 6.10 -0.83 -13.41
CA GLU A 95 6.40 -1.26 -14.77
C GLU A 95 7.72 -2.01 -14.81
N GLY A 96 7.81 -2.97 -15.71
CA GLY A 96 9.02 -3.72 -16.05
C GLY A 96 9.45 -3.43 -17.49
N PRO A 97 10.40 -4.20 -18.02
CA PRO A 97 10.97 -3.96 -19.34
C PRO A 97 10.05 -4.37 -20.50
N GLU A 98 9.16 -5.34 -20.30
CA GLU A 98 8.31 -5.89 -21.34
C GLU A 98 6.93 -5.21 -21.40
N GLN A 99 6.27 -5.25 -22.56
CA GLN A 99 4.97 -4.61 -22.80
C GLN A 99 3.89 -5.02 -21.78
N PHE A 100 3.89 -6.28 -21.34
CA PHE A 100 2.91 -6.82 -20.39
C PHE A 100 3.43 -6.86 -18.95
N ASP A 101 4.65 -6.36 -18.71
CA ASP A 101 5.21 -6.26 -17.37
C ASP A 101 4.71 -4.96 -16.71
N PHE A 102 3.43 -4.94 -16.34
CA PHE A 102 2.86 -3.83 -15.58
C PHE A 102 2.00 -4.33 -14.43
N LEU A 103 1.86 -3.49 -13.41
CA LEU A 103 0.94 -3.71 -12.30
C LEU A 103 0.47 -2.35 -11.81
N ARG A 104 -0.85 -2.19 -11.68
CA ARG A 104 -1.45 -1.07 -10.94
C ARG A 104 -2.05 -1.60 -9.65
N MET A 105 -1.46 -1.23 -8.53
CA MET A 105 -2.08 -1.43 -7.22
C MET A 105 -2.98 -0.24 -6.91
N SER A 106 -4.15 -0.48 -6.34
CA SER A 106 -5.05 0.58 -5.92
C SER A 106 -5.65 0.32 -4.55
N ARG A 107 -5.91 1.40 -3.81
CA ARG A 107 -6.58 1.36 -2.51
C ARG A 107 -7.59 2.51 -2.42
N ARG A 108 -8.77 2.21 -1.90
CA ARG A 108 -9.83 3.21 -1.64
C ARG A 108 -9.67 3.83 -0.26
N PHE A 109 -10.13 5.07 -0.16
CA PHE A 109 -10.10 5.87 1.05
C PHE A 109 -11.45 6.56 1.26
N ILE A 110 -11.82 6.73 2.53
CA ILE A 110 -13.07 7.41 2.92
C ILE A 110 -13.02 8.88 2.51
N SER A 111 -11.90 9.54 2.82
CA SER A 111 -11.56 10.90 2.41
C SER A 111 -10.59 10.90 1.23
N LEU A 112 -10.50 12.02 0.51
CA LEU A 112 -9.47 12.19 -0.51
C LEU A 112 -8.10 12.32 0.15
N PRO A 113 -7.15 11.41 -0.11
CA PRO A 113 -5.81 11.54 0.44
C PRO A 113 -5.12 12.82 -0.01
N LYS A 114 -4.19 13.32 0.80
CA LYS A 114 -3.47 14.56 0.51
C LYS A 114 -2.02 14.27 0.15
N PRO A 115 -1.50 14.81 -0.96
CA PRO A 115 -0.07 14.77 -1.29
C PRO A 115 0.82 15.22 -0.12
N VAL A 116 1.90 14.50 0.14
CA VAL A 116 2.94 14.89 1.10
C VAL A 116 4.30 14.88 0.42
N GLY A 117 4.99 16.02 0.49
CA GLY A 117 6.33 16.21 -0.07
C GLY A 117 6.35 16.78 -1.49
N PRO A 118 7.55 17.05 -2.03
CA PRO A 118 7.73 17.87 -3.22
C PRO A 118 7.55 17.13 -4.55
N ASN A 119 7.44 15.80 -4.55
CA ASN A 119 7.39 15.00 -5.78
C ASN A 119 5.99 14.91 -6.41
N TRP A 120 5.00 15.55 -5.80
CA TRP A 120 3.63 15.63 -6.32
C TRP A 120 3.44 16.90 -7.15
N ASP A 121 2.80 16.76 -8.30
CA ASP A 121 2.39 17.89 -9.13
C ASP A 121 1.02 18.46 -8.73
N SER A 122 0.58 19.50 -9.46
CA SER A 122 -0.72 20.15 -9.24
C SER A 122 -1.92 19.24 -9.53
N ASN A 123 -1.73 18.11 -10.21
CA ASN A 123 -2.76 17.12 -10.53
C ASN A 123 -2.73 15.93 -9.55
N ALA A 124 -2.04 16.07 -8.42
CA ALA A 124 -1.84 15.00 -7.44
C ALA A 124 -1.30 13.72 -8.11
N PHE A 125 -0.34 13.89 -9.01
CA PHE A 125 0.44 12.83 -9.62
C PHE A 125 1.89 12.93 -9.14
N CYS A 126 2.47 11.79 -8.74
CA CYS A 126 3.84 11.70 -8.28
C CYS A 126 4.63 10.74 -9.15
N LYS A 127 5.76 11.20 -9.67
CA LYS A 127 6.70 10.42 -10.49
C LYS A 127 8.14 10.71 -10.03
N PRO A 128 8.64 10.02 -9.00
CA PRO A 128 9.91 10.36 -8.39
C PRO A 128 11.08 9.85 -9.23
N ALA A 129 12.12 10.65 -9.39
CA ALA A 129 13.32 10.28 -10.14
C ALA A 129 14.05 9.06 -9.54
N SER A 130 13.91 8.82 -8.23
CA SER A 130 14.49 7.69 -7.50
C SER A 130 13.81 6.35 -7.81
N GLY A 131 12.57 6.36 -8.31
CA GLY A 131 11.75 5.15 -8.42
C GLY A 131 11.36 4.52 -7.08
N LEU A 132 11.41 5.25 -5.97
CA LEU A 132 11.06 4.75 -4.64
C LEU A 132 9.65 5.18 -4.22
N VAL A 133 8.88 4.24 -3.66
CA VAL A 133 7.54 4.50 -3.11
C VAL A 133 7.56 5.50 -1.95
N THR A 134 8.67 5.58 -1.21
CA THR A 134 8.88 6.51 -0.08
C THR A 134 8.86 7.98 -0.50
N ASP A 135 8.98 8.24 -1.79
CA ASP A 135 9.06 9.59 -2.32
C ASP A 135 7.69 10.11 -2.78
N CYS A 136 6.67 9.24 -2.77
CA CYS A 136 5.26 9.55 -3.03
C CYS A 136 4.40 9.29 -1.79
N LYS A 137 4.68 10.02 -0.71
CA LYS A 137 3.89 9.93 0.52
C LYS A 137 2.57 10.69 0.40
N PHE A 138 1.57 10.24 1.14
CA PHE A 138 0.28 10.92 1.23
C PHE A 138 -0.39 10.68 2.59
N ASP A 139 -1.17 11.64 3.05
CA ASP A 139 -1.97 11.52 4.26
C ASP A 139 -3.37 11.00 3.92
N SER A 140 -3.88 10.04 4.69
CA SER A 140 -5.20 9.42 4.49
C SER A 140 -6.21 9.77 5.60
N LEU A 141 -6.05 10.95 6.22
CA LEU A 141 -6.87 11.44 7.35
C LEU A 141 -8.35 11.52 7.01
#